data_AF-A0A7C3REY9-F1
#
_entry.id   AF-A0A7C3REY9-F1
#
_cell.length_a   1.000
_cell.length_b   1.000
_cell.length_c   1.000
_cell.angle_alpha   90.00
_cell.angle_beta   90.00
_cell.angle_gamma   90.00
#
_symmetry.space_group_name_H-M   'P 1'
#
loop_
_entity.id
_entity.type
_entity.pdbx_description
1 polymer ?
#
loop_
_entity_poly.entity_id
_entity_poly.type
_entity_poly.pdbx_seq_one_letter_code
_entity_poly.pdbx_strand_id
1 'polypeptide(L)'
;MNVQVAVLCDAATDDNGKLNLLGAFDTILTPQLPAVHPQCSIALRITFYQEDEGQHKLRVNFVDADGRSIMPNFPALPVQIVLPEETHFVTRNFIVNLQHIKFDQPGLYSVDVFVDDDQIASIPLLVRYMPPRPPTEPGDEWRADQAKE
;
A
#
# COMPACT_ATOMS: atom_id res chain seq x y z
N MET A 1 -20.77 1.76 2.28
CA MET A 1 -19.36 2.22 2.20
C MET A 1 -18.89 2.55 0.77
N ASN A 2 -17.91 3.46 0.62
CA ASN A 2 -17.23 3.76 -0.65
C ASN A 2 -15.72 4.00 -0.43
N VAL A 3 -14.85 3.39 -1.23
CA VAL A 3 -13.39 3.54 -1.15
C VAL A 3 -12.95 4.69 -2.05
N GLN A 4 -12.46 5.78 -1.47
CA GLN A 4 -11.94 6.93 -2.20
C GLN A 4 -10.46 6.75 -2.59
N VAL A 5 -9.67 6.14 -1.70
CA VAL A 5 -8.24 5.87 -1.90
C VAL A 5 -7.92 4.49 -1.33
N ALA A 6 -7.19 3.69 -2.10
CA ALA A 6 -6.55 2.47 -1.63
C ALA A 6 -5.26 2.25 -2.42
N VAL A 7 -4.11 2.56 -1.81
CA VAL A 7 -2.81 2.51 -2.49
C VAL A 7 -1.71 1.96 -1.58
N LEU A 8 -0.70 1.34 -2.19
CA LEU A 8 0.62 1.16 -1.62
C LEU A 8 1.47 2.38 -1.95
N CYS A 9 2.22 2.87 -0.97
CA CYS A 9 3.07 4.04 -1.13
C CYS A 9 4.30 3.98 -0.22
N ASP A 10 5.31 4.82 -0.47
CA ASP A 10 6.52 4.88 0.34
C ASP A 10 6.22 5.31 1.79
N ALA A 11 5.32 6.30 1.96
CA ALA A 11 4.87 6.78 3.26
C ALA A 11 3.49 7.46 3.18
N ALA A 12 2.76 7.48 4.29
CA ALA A 12 1.51 8.25 4.42
C ALA A 12 1.35 8.89 5.81
N THR A 13 0.65 10.02 5.87
CA THR A 13 0.31 10.72 7.12
C THR A 13 -1.14 11.22 7.10
N ASP A 14 -1.76 11.30 8.28
CA ASP A 14 -3.03 12.00 8.47
C ASP A 14 -2.73 13.35 9.14
N ASP A 15 -3.00 14.43 8.43
CA ASP A 15 -2.93 15.80 8.95
C ASP A 15 -4.34 16.38 9.05
N ASN A 16 -4.90 16.33 10.26
CA ASN A 16 -6.22 16.87 10.56
C ASN A 16 -7.33 16.36 9.62
N GLY A 17 -7.34 15.05 9.33
CA GLY A 17 -8.29 14.39 8.45
C GLY A 17 -7.95 14.47 6.96
N LYS A 18 -6.86 15.16 6.59
CA LYS A 18 -6.30 15.14 5.24
C LYS A 18 -5.30 13.98 5.13
N LEU A 19 -5.56 13.10 4.18
CA LEU A 19 -4.63 12.03 3.85
C LEU A 19 -3.52 12.57 2.95
N ASN A 20 -2.29 12.55 3.44
CA ASN A 20 -1.10 12.81 2.63
C ASN A 20 -0.43 11.48 2.32
N LEU A 21 0.01 11.30 1.08
CA LEU A 21 0.74 10.12 0.62
C LEU A 21 1.97 10.54 -0.18
N LEU A 22 3.05 9.78 -0.06
CA LEU A 22 4.31 9.97 -0.75
C LEU A 22 4.62 8.73 -1.58
N GLY A 23 4.86 8.92 -2.88
CA GLY A 23 5.35 7.87 -3.77
C GLY A 23 4.44 6.65 -3.86
N ALA A 24 3.30 6.78 -4.54
CA ALA A 24 2.47 5.62 -4.84
C ALA A 24 3.16 4.72 -5.87
N PHE A 25 3.15 3.41 -5.63
CA PHE A 25 3.79 2.45 -6.52
C PHE A 25 2.97 1.17 -6.65
N ASP A 26 3.18 0.47 -7.75
CA ASP A 26 2.58 -0.84 -8.05
C ASP A 26 3.63 -1.90 -8.35
N THR A 27 4.92 -1.54 -8.33
CA THR A 27 6.01 -2.42 -8.77
C THR A 27 7.23 -2.30 -7.85
N ILE A 28 7.74 -3.44 -7.37
CA ILE A 28 9.05 -3.55 -6.73
C ILE A 28 10.02 -4.20 -7.71
N LEU A 29 11.12 -3.50 -7.99
CA LEU A 29 12.25 -4.02 -8.74
C LEU A 29 13.34 -4.51 -7.78
N THR A 30 13.83 -5.71 -7.97
CA THR A 30 14.91 -6.28 -7.14
C THR A 30 16.02 -6.92 -7.98
N PRO A 31 17.31 -6.82 -7.60
CA PRO A 31 18.38 -7.53 -8.30
C PRO A 31 18.40 -9.03 -7.97
N GLN A 32 17.81 -9.45 -6.85
CA GLN A 32 17.84 -10.84 -6.38
C GLN A 32 16.61 -11.18 -5.52
N LEU A 33 16.31 -12.47 -5.38
CA LEU A 33 15.27 -12.98 -4.48
C LEU A 33 15.85 -14.09 -3.58
N PRO A 34 15.43 -14.20 -2.31
CA PRO A 34 14.41 -13.39 -1.65
C PRO A 34 14.85 -11.93 -1.45
N ALA A 35 13.89 -11.01 -1.57
CA ALA A 35 14.08 -9.58 -1.39
C ALA A 35 13.34 -9.12 -0.14
N VAL A 36 13.91 -8.15 0.57
CA VAL A 36 13.25 -7.50 1.71
C VAL A 36 13.00 -6.04 1.35
N HIS A 37 11.73 -5.67 1.25
CA HIS A 37 11.35 -4.26 1.07
C HIS A 37 11.36 -3.57 2.45
N PRO A 38 12.16 -2.52 2.64
CA PRO A 38 12.49 -2.01 3.97
C PRO A 38 11.27 -1.41 4.66
N GLN A 39 10.51 -0.56 3.97
CA GLN A 39 9.31 0.07 4.50
C GLN A 39 8.38 0.50 3.37
N CYS A 40 7.08 0.40 3.61
CA CYS A 40 6.05 1.07 2.82
C CYS A 40 4.80 1.24 3.69
N SER A 41 3.82 1.96 3.16
CA SER A 41 2.52 2.15 3.80
C SER A 41 1.40 1.72 2.88
N ILE A 42 0.32 1.20 3.47
CA ILE A 42 -0.98 1.13 2.81
C ILE A 42 -1.75 2.36 3.27
N ALA A 43 -2.19 3.17 2.33
CA ALA A 43 -2.99 4.35 2.57
C ALA A 43 -4.42 4.12 2.08
N LEU A 44 -5.38 4.18 3.00
CA LEU A 44 -6.80 3.99 2.72
C LEU A 44 -7.58 5.25 3.09
N ARG A 45 -8.57 5.60 2.28
CA ARG A 45 -9.57 6.62 2.59
C ARG A 45 -10.95 6.07 2.24
N ILE A 46 -11.78 5.89 3.25
CA ILE A 46 -13.07 5.22 3.12
C ILE A 46 -14.17 6.15 3.62
N THR A 47 -15.22 6.29 2.81
CA THR A 47 -16.45 6.99 3.16
C THR A 47 -17.48 5.99 3.69
N PHE A 48 -18.05 6.32 4.83
CA PHE A 48 -19.08 5.56 5.53
C PHE A 48 -20.38 6.37 5.56
N TYR A 49 -21.50 5.69 5.36
CA TYR A 49 -22.86 6.24 5.34
C TYR A 49 -23.64 5.79 6.59
N GLN A 50 -24.90 6.19 6.68
CA GLN A 50 -25.75 5.92 7.85
C GLN A 50 -25.97 4.42 8.08
N GLU A 51 -26.05 3.62 7.01
CA GLU A 51 -26.13 2.16 7.08
C GLU A 51 -24.83 1.50 7.62
N ASP A 52 -23.72 2.23 7.63
CA ASP A 52 -22.41 1.78 8.09
C ASP A 52 -22.12 2.23 9.54
N GLU A 53 -23.13 2.66 10.32
CA GLU A 53 -22.94 3.01 11.72
C GLU A 53 -22.70 1.79 12.61
N GLY A 54 -21.73 1.91 13.53
CA GLY A 54 -21.44 0.87 14.51
C GLY A 54 -19.98 0.45 14.55
N GLN A 55 -19.77 -0.76 15.06
CA GLN A 55 -18.45 -1.36 15.23
C GLN A 55 -18.11 -2.22 14.02
N HIS A 56 -16.97 -1.94 13.40
CA HIS A 56 -16.45 -2.66 12.26
C HIS A 56 -15.02 -3.16 12.53
N LYS A 57 -14.56 -4.11 11.73
CA LYS A 57 -13.18 -4.61 11.74
C LYS A 57 -12.53 -4.39 10.38
N LEU A 58 -11.53 -3.51 10.33
CA LEU A 58 -10.68 -3.38 9.15
C LEU A 58 -9.62 -4.48 9.18
N ARG A 59 -9.56 -5.31 8.14
CA ARG A 59 -8.53 -6.33 7.96
C ARG A 59 -7.77 -6.07 6.67
N VAL A 60 -6.47 -6.30 6.73
CA VAL A 60 -5.57 -6.23 5.58
C VAL A 60 -4.90 -7.59 5.48
N ASN A 61 -4.95 -8.18 4.28
CA ASN A 61 -4.27 -9.43 3.99
C ASN A 61 -3.34 -9.24 2.80
N PHE A 62 -2.06 -9.50 3.00
CA PHE A 62 -1.09 -9.46 1.92
C PHE A 62 -0.92 -10.88 1.38
N VAL A 63 -1.23 -11.10 0.10
CA VAL A 63 -1.21 -12.43 -0.53
C VAL A 63 -0.28 -12.49 -1.74
N ASP A 64 0.27 -13.66 -1.99
CA ASP A 64 0.98 -13.99 -3.22
C ASP A 64 0.02 -14.41 -4.35
N ALA A 65 0.57 -14.73 -5.52
CA ALA A 65 -0.19 -15.16 -6.70
C ALA A 65 -1.03 -16.43 -6.48
N ASP A 66 -0.68 -17.26 -5.49
CA ASP A 66 -1.41 -18.48 -5.11
C ASP A 66 -2.47 -18.19 -4.01
N GLY A 67 -2.62 -16.92 -3.59
CA GLY A 67 -3.53 -16.51 -2.52
C GLY A 67 -3.00 -16.81 -1.11
N ARG A 68 -1.74 -17.20 -0.96
CA ARG A 68 -1.15 -17.49 0.35
C ARG A 68 -0.77 -16.18 1.03
N SER A 69 -1.18 -16.04 2.29
CA SER A 69 -0.81 -14.87 3.07
C SER A 69 0.70 -14.84 3.34
N ILE A 70 1.35 -13.74 2.96
CA ILE A 70 2.76 -13.48 3.30
C ILE A 70 2.91 -12.75 4.64
N MET A 71 1.79 -12.33 5.25
CA MET A 71 1.73 -11.67 6.57
C MET A 71 0.57 -12.23 7.42
N PRO A 72 0.62 -13.52 7.83
CA PRO A 72 -0.54 -14.25 8.38
C PRO A 72 -1.06 -13.74 9.73
N ASN A 73 -0.27 -12.96 10.47
CA ASN A 73 -0.61 -12.50 11.82
C ASN A 73 -0.88 -10.98 11.88
N PHE A 74 -1.27 -10.37 10.76
CA PHE A 74 -1.61 -8.96 10.75
C PHE A 74 -2.93 -8.71 11.52
N PRO A 75 -2.94 -7.92 12.60
CA PRO A 75 -4.12 -7.77 13.45
C PRO A 75 -5.23 -6.99 12.75
N ALA A 76 -6.48 -7.39 12.99
CA ALA A 76 -7.65 -6.60 12.61
C ALA A 76 -7.70 -5.32 13.45
N LEU A 77 -7.98 -4.18 12.81
CA LEU A 77 -8.13 -2.90 13.47
C LEU A 77 -9.62 -2.66 13.76
N PRO A 78 -10.04 -2.49 15.04
CA PRO A 78 -11.41 -2.12 15.35
C PRO A 78 -11.67 -0.68 14.92
N VAL A 79 -12.83 -0.44 14.29
CA VAL A 79 -13.25 0.85 13.78
C VAL A 79 -14.65 1.15 14.30
N GLN A 80 -14.79 2.21 15.08
CA GLN A 80 -16.11 2.72 15.46
C GLN A 80 -16.50 3.84 14.49
N ILE A 81 -17.62 3.63 13.81
CA ILE A 81 -18.25 4.63 12.94
C ILE A 81 -19.43 5.24 13.69
N VAL A 82 -19.43 6.57 13.76
CA VAL A 82 -20.51 7.38 14.33
C VAL A 82 -20.72 8.53 13.38
N LEU A 83 -21.95 8.68 12.90
CA LEU A 83 -22.37 9.81 12.08
C LEU A 83 -23.12 10.80 12.98
N PRO A 84 -22.68 12.06 13.07
CA PRO A 84 -23.48 13.13 13.67
C PRO A 84 -24.82 13.31 12.93
N GLU A 85 -25.89 13.67 13.65
CA GLU A 85 -27.27 13.78 13.12
C GLU A 85 -27.40 14.68 11.87
N GLU A 86 -26.51 15.66 11.71
CA GLU A 86 -26.52 16.60 10.58
C GLU A 86 -25.60 16.21 9.41
N THR A 87 -25.03 14.99 9.42
CA THR A 87 -24.09 14.54 8.39
C THR A 87 -24.63 13.36 7.59
N HIS A 88 -24.45 13.40 6.27
CA HIS A 88 -24.86 12.30 5.38
C HIS A 88 -23.80 11.20 5.27
N PHE A 89 -22.55 11.51 5.60
CA PHE A 89 -21.44 10.58 5.56
C PHE A 89 -20.29 11.07 6.44
N VAL A 90 -19.42 10.16 6.84
CA VAL A 90 -18.11 10.47 7.41
C VAL A 90 -17.02 9.80 6.59
N THR A 91 -15.84 10.42 6.54
CA THR A 91 -14.68 9.81 5.88
C THR A 91 -13.59 9.57 6.90
N ARG A 92 -12.95 8.41 6.82
CA ARG A 92 -11.82 8.02 7.68
C ARG A 92 -10.63 7.65 6.83
N ASN A 93 -9.45 8.08 7.27
CA ASN A 93 -8.19 7.64 6.72
C ASN A 93 -7.65 6.51 7.59
N PHE A 94 -7.09 5.48 6.96
CA PHE A 94 -6.36 4.43 7.64
C PHE A 94 -4.97 4.32 7.01
N ILE A 95 -3.95 4.32 7.85
CA ILE A 95 -2.56 4.22 7.43
C ILE A 95 -1.97 3.01 8.14
N VAL A 96 -1.55 2.04 7.35
CA VAL A 96 -0.89 0.83 7.84
C VAL A 96 0.57 0.88 7.41
N ASN A 97 1.47 1.03 8.37
CA ASN A 97 2.92 1.00 8.11
C ASN A 97 3.43 -0.43 8.15
N LEU A 98 4.13 -0.81 7.09
CA LEU A 98 4.72 -2.13 6.92
C LEU A 98 6.24 -1.98 6.88
N GLN A 99 6.95 -2.91 7.53
CA GLN A 99 8.41 -2.90 7.59
C GLN A 99 8.94 -4.30 7.31
N HIS A 100 10.07 -4.35 6.61
CA HIS A 100 10.79 -5.59 6.30
C HIS A 100 9.92 -6.67 5.65
N ILE A 101 9.06 -6.29 4.69
CA ILE A 101 8.23 -7.26 3.96
C ILE A 101 9.16 -8.11 3.09
N LYS A 102 9.06 -9.43 3.25
CA LYS A 102 9.87 -10.38 2.50
C LYS A 102 9.08 -10.91 1.29
N PHE A 103 9.71 -10.86 0.12
CA PHE A 103 9.23 -11.43 -1.12
C PHE A 103 10.16 -12.56 -1.54
N ASP A 104 9.63 -13.79 -1.55
CA ASP A 104 10.42 -14.98 -1.88
C ASP A 104 10.50 -15.26 -3.38
N GLN A 105 9.52 -14.80 -4.17
CA GLN A 105 9.40 -15.09 -5.59
C GLN A 105 9.03 -13.83 -6.40
N PRO A 106 9.37 -13.79 -7.69
CA PRO A 106 8.81 -12.76 -8.57
C PRO A 106 7.36 -13.14 -8.88
N GLY A 107 6.52 -12.15 -9.11
CA GLY A 107 5.13 -12.40 -9.46
C GLY A 107 4.18 -11.29 -9.04
N LEU A 108 2.90 -11.58 -9.23
CA LEU A 108 1.81 -10.74 -8.77
C LEU A 108 1.54 -11.04 -7.29
N TYR A 109 1.34 -9.98 -6.54
CA TYR A 109 0.87 -9.98 -5.18
C TYR A 109 -0.31 -9.02 -5.08
N SER A 110 -1.09 -9.13 -4.01
CA SER A 110 -2.10 -8.12 -3.68
C SER A 110 -2.18 -7.84 -2.19
N VAL A 111 -2.61 -6.64 -1.88
CA VAL A 111 -3.08 -6.26 -0.55
C VAL A 111 -4.60 -6.20 -0.60
N ASP A 112 -5.24 -7.22 -0.04
CA ASP A 112 -6.69 -7.31 0.04
C ASP A 112 -7.18 -6.63 1.32
N VAL A 113 -8.12 -5.70 1.16
CA VAL A 113 -8.66 -4.88 2.23
C VAL A 113 -10.11 -5.29 2.47
N PHE A 114 -10.41 -5.64 3.71
CA PHE A 114 -11.75 -6.05 4.13
C PHE A 114 -12.25 -5.12 5.23
N VAL A 115 -13.54 -4.83 5.19
CA VAL A 115 -14.28 -4.32 6.35
C VAL A 115 -15.28 -5.38 6.74
N ASP A 116 -15.17 -5.87 7.97
CA ASP A 116 -15.84 -7.07 8.45
C ASP A 116 -15.52 -8.29 7.58
N ASP A 117 -16.50 -8.79 6.83
CA ASP A 117 -16.37 -9.94 5.92
C ASP A 117 -16.33 -9.54 4.43
N ASP A 118 -16.58 -8.26 4.12
CA ASP A 118 -16.64 -7.77 2.74
C ASP A 118 -15.27 -7.26 2.28
N GLN A 119 -14.81 -7.78 1.14
CA GLN A 119 -13.62 -7.26 0.46
C GLN A 119 -13.99 -5.94 -0.24
N ILE A 120 -13.46 -4.83 0.26
CA ILE A 120 -13.77 -3.49 -0.26
C ILE A 120 -12.72 -2.97 -1.25
N ALA A 121 -11.50 -3.53 -1.23
CA ALA A 121 -10.44 -3.19 -2.19
C ALA A 121 -9.42 -4.31 -2.35
N SER A 122 -8.71 -4.30 -3.47
CA SER A 122 -7.50 -5.11 -3.71
C SER A 122 -6.47 -4.22 -4.40
N ILE A 123 -5.32 -4.05 -3.76
CA ILE A 123 -4.23 -3.20 -4.27
C ILE A 123 -3.18 -4.11 -4.92
N PRO A 124 -2.97 -4.03 -6.24
CA PRO A 124 -2.01 -4.90 -6.92
C PRO A 124 -0.57 -4.47 -6.64
N LEU A 125 0.32 -5.46 -6.56
CA LEU A 125 1.76 -5.25 -6.47
C LEU A 125 2.49 -6.27 -7.36
N LEU A 126 3.34 -5.79 -8.25
CA LEU A 126 4.20 -6.61 -9.09
C LEU A 126 5.63 -6.64 -8.52
N VAL A 127 6.14 -7.82 -8.21
CA VAL A 127 7.56 -8.01 -7.86
C VAL A 127 8.28 -8.61 -9.05
N ARG A 128 9.31 -7.94 -9.55
CA ARG A 128 10.10 -8.43 -10.69
C ARG A 128 11.57 -8.10 -10.56
N TYR A 129 12.39 -8.82 -11.31
CA TYR A 129 13.81 -8.51 -11.40
C TYR A 129 14.04 -7.15 -12.05
N MET A 130 15.09 -6.45 -11.62
CA MET A 130 15.55 -5.25 -12.32
C MET A 130 15.90 -5.63 -13.77
N PRO A 131 15.45 -4.86 -14.77
CA PRO A 131 15.93 -5.07 -16.13
C PRO A 131 17.44 -4.83 -16.17
N PRO A 132 18.19 -5.57 -17.01
CA PRO A 132 19.60 -5.29 -17.19
C PRO A 132 19.79 -3.82 -17.58
N ARG A 133 20.74 -3.14 -16.95
CA ARG A 133 21.06 -1.76 -17.30
C ARG A 133 21.43 -1.72 -18.79
N PRO A 134 20.80 -0.86 -19.61
CA PRO A 134 21.24 -0.70 -20.99
C PRO A 134 22.73 -0.31 -21.00
N PRO A 135 23.51 -0.75 -22.01
CA PRO A 135 24.90 -0.32 -22.15
C PRO A 135 24.95 1.22 -22.11
N THR A 136 25.85 1.80 -21.32
CA THR A 136 26.14 3.23 -21.38
C THR A 136 26.56 3.55 -22.81
N GLU A 137 25.85 4.47 -23.48
CA GLU A 137 26.29 4.94 -24.79
C GLU A 137 27.66 5.64 -24.60
N PRO A 138 28.63 5.39 -25.49
CA PRO A 138 29.93 6.06 -25.46
C PRO A 138 29.74 7.56 -25.74
N GLY A 139 29.50 8.33 -24.68
CA GLY A 139 29.18 9.75 -24.72
C GLY A 139 28.77 10.34 -23.36
N ASP A 140 28.23 9.52 -22.45
CA ASP A 140 27.78 9.97 -21.12
C ASP A 140 28.92 10.08 -20.07
N GLU A 141 30.12 9.54 -20.35
CA GLU A 141 31.26 9.60 -19.43
C GLU A 141 31.77 11.04 -19.19
N TRP A 142 31.63 11.94 -20.18
CA TRP A 142 32.09 13.33 -20.06
C TRP A 142 31.29 14.17 -19.04
N ARG A 143 30.06 13.76 -18.71
CA ARG A 143 29.20 14.50 -17.74
C ARG A 143 29.45 14.08 -16.29
N ALA A 144 30.01 12.91 -16.05
CA ALA A 144 30.25 12.40 -14.69
C ALA A 144 31.47 13.06 -14.03
N ASP A 145 32.48 13.46 -14.81
CA ASP A 145 33.69 14.10 -14.28
C ASP A 145 33.51 15.59 -13.97
N GLN A 146 32.60 16.29 -14.67
CA GLN A 146 32.33 17.73 -14.45
C GLN A 146 31.47 18.03 -13.21
N ALA A 147 30.85 17.02 -12.58
CA ALA A 147 30.02 17.20 -11.38
C ALA A 147 30.80 17.00 -10.06
N LYS A 148 32.12 16.77 -10.15
CA LYS A 148 33.02 16.55 -9.01
C LYS A 148 33.96 17.73 -8.71
N GLU A 149 33.83 18.85 -9.40
CA GLU A 149 34.53 20.11 -9.08
C GLU A 149 33.62 21.11 -8.34
#